data_AF-A0ABD2BPJ5-F1
#
_entry.id   AF-A0ABD2BPJ5-F1
#
_cell.length_a   1.000
_cell.length_b   1.000
_cell.length_c   1.000
_cell.angle_alpha   90.00
_cell.angle_beta   90.00
_cell.angle_gamma   90.00
#
_symmetry.space_group_name_H-M   'P 1'
#
loop_
_entity.id
_entity.type
_entity.pdbx_description
1 polymer ?
#
loop_
_entity_poly.entity_id
_entity_poly.type
_entity_poly.pdbx_seq_one_letter_code
_entity_poly.pdbx_strand_id
1 'polypeptide(L)'
;MTLTKVAITRVNREALSKLSMEIKEFSLTEKYETKQEKLTLLNYTKLPLYFIVIIASSMLLAESLYYMNGIRNGIHIAKQNNSMGYKLPYRTLEIMELKDYRIYALFCAYQLMFIPSIVLGYVGFDCMFVNLSIQVITQFGILSYKVKRILTRSKNYHEGMKELILRHYRLIR
;
A
#
# COMPACT_ATOMS: atom_id res chain seq x y z
N MET A 1 -14.65 3.91 6.32
CA MET A 1 -13.38 3.16 6.50
C MET A 1 -12.14 3.96 6.08
N THR A 2 -12.12 4.63 4.92
CA THR A 2 -10.97 5.46 4.47
C THR A 2 -10.59 6.54 5.46
N LEU A 3 -11.56 7.33 5.94
CA LEU A 3 -11.32 8.39 6.94
C LEU A 3 -10.74 7.85 8.25
N THR A 4 -11.16 6.66 8.68
CA THR A 4 -10.62 5.98 9.86
C THR A 4 -9.16 5.59 9.67
N LYS A 5 -8.80 5.02 8.49
CA LYS A 5 -7.41 4.71 8.14
C LYS A 5 -6.54 5.97 8.09
N VAL A 6 -7.06 7.07 7.55
CA VAL A 6 -6.39 8.39 7.52
C VAL A 6 -6.20 8.97 8.93
N ALA A 7 -7.18 8.80 9.83
CA ALA A 7 -7.04 9.24 11.22
C ALA A 7 -5.98 8.40 11.96
N ILE A 8 -6.01 7.08 11.83
CA ILE A 8 -5.05 6.16 12.46
C ILE A 8 -3.61 6.45 12.00
N THR A 9 -3.41 6.71 10.70
CA THR A 9 -2.09 7.09 10.16
C THR A 9 -1.60 8.42 10.69
N ARG A 10 -2.49 9.41 10.83
CA ARG A 10 -2.12 10.71 11.38
C ARG A 10 -1.71 10.62 12.85
N VAL A 11 -2.45 9.86 13.65
CA VAL A 11 -2.16 9.64 15.07
C VAL A 11 -0.82 8.93 15.25
N ASN A 12 -0.55 7.89 14.44
CA ASN A 12 0.66 7.07 14.59
C ASN A 12 1.84 7.53 13.71
N ARG A 13 1.77 8.76 13.15
CA ARG A 13 2.76 9.26 12.19
C ARG A 13 4.19 9.24 12.74
N GLU A 14 4.37 9.60 14.00
CA GLU A 14 5.70 9.64 14.62
C GLU A 14 6.31 8.24 14.76
N ALA A 15 5.53 7.26 15.23
CA ALA A 15 5.99 5.87 15.37
C ALA A 15 6.36 5.27 14.01
N LEU A 16 5.50 5.51 12.99
CA LEU A 16 5.73 5.12 11.60
C LEU A 16 7.00 5.74 11.02
N SER A 17 7.22 7.03 11.27
CA SER A 17 8.41 7.74 10.80
C SER A 17 9.67 7.23 11.50
N LYS A 18 9.61 6.97 12.81
CA LYS A 18 10.74 6.42 13.58
C LYS A 18 11.14 5.05 13.06
N LEU A 19 10.18 4.12 12.91
CA LEU A 19 10.43 2.79 12.35
C LEU A 19 11.03 2.88 10.94
N SER A 20 10.50 3.75 10.07
CA SER A 20 11.04 3.91 8.72
C SER A 20 12.48 4.47 8.73
N MET A 21 12.80 5.39 9.64
CA MET A 21 14.15 5.93 9.80
C MET A 21 15.11 4.89 10.35
N GLU A 22 14.73 4.13 11.38
CA GLU A 22 15.54 3.07 11.96
C GLU A 22 15.85 1.97 10.94
N ILE A 23 14.85 1.55 10.14
CA ILE A 23 15.05 0.58 9.05
C ILE A 23 16.04 1.13 8.01
N LYS A 24 15.95 2.42 7.68
CA LYS A 24 16.83 3.07 6.71
C LYS A 24 18.26 3.18 7.23
N GLU A 25 18.42 3.55 8.49
CA GLU A 25 19.72 3.64 9.16
C GLU A 25 20.36 2.25 9.30
N PHE A 26 19.57 1.23 9.62
CA PHE A 26 20.02 -0.16 9.67
C PHE A 26 20.52 -0.65 8.30
N SER A 27 19.77 -0.35 7.23
CA SER A 27 20.16 -0.65 5.85
C SER A 27 21.46 0.05 5.43
N LEU A 28 21.70 1.27 5.90
CA LEU A 28 22.92 2.03 5.61
C LEU A 28 24.14 1.55 6.41
N THR A 29 23.93 1.12 7.65
CA THR A 29 24.99 0.71 8.57
C THR A 29 25.48 -0.71 8.27
N GLU A 30 24.66 -1.53 7.62
CA GLU A 30 25.06 -2.87 7.21
C GLU A 30 26.02 -2.87 6.02
N LYS A 31 27.30 -3.16 6.28
CA LYS A 31 28.27 -3.52 5.23
C LYS A 31 27.91 -4.91 4.67
N TYR A 32 27.29 -4.93 3.50
CA TYR A 32 27.04 -6.16 2.73
C TYR A 32 28.35 -6.70 2.15
N GLU A 33 28.92 -7.74 2.76
CA GLU A 33 30.20 -8.32 2.37
C GLU A 33 30.09 -9.26 1.15
N THR A 34 28.94 -9.90 0.92
CA THR A 34 28.79 -10.96 -0.08
C THR A 34 27.88 -10.56 -1.24
N LYS A 35 28.28 -10.81 -2.50
CA LYS A 35 27.44 -10.56 -3.70
C LYS A 35 26.07 -11.27 -3.63
N GLN A 36 26.02 -12.46 -3.05
CA GLN A 36 24.78 -13.23 -2.88
C GLN A 36 23.82 -12.58 -1.87
N GLU A 37 24.31 -12.11 -0.73
CA GLU A 37 23.49 -11.36 0.25
C GLU A 37 22.87 -10.11 -0.37
N LYS A 38 23.67 -9.37 -1.15
CA LYS A 38 23.24 -8.14 -1.81
C LYS A 38 22.12 -8.41 -2.82
N LEU A 39 22.19 -9.52 -3.57
CA LEU A 39 21.21 -9.89 -4.59
C LEU A 39 19.91 -10.41 -3.97
N THR A 40 20.01 -11.20 -2.89
CA THR A 40 18.86 -11.64 -2.10
C THR A 40 18.14 -10.44 -1.48
N LEU A 41 18.87 -9.48 -0.89
CA LEU A 41 18.31 -8.23 -0.37
C LEU A 41 17.57 -7.44 -1.44
N LEU A 42 18.20 -7.29 -2.62
CA LEU A 42 17.65 -6.50 -3.71
C LEU A 42 16.31 -7.08 -4.19
N ASN A 43 16.17 -8.40 -4.17
CA ASN A 43 14.91 -9.07 -4.49
C ASN A 43 13.85 -8.85 -3.40
N TYR A 44 14.22 -8.88 -2.12
CA TYR A 44 13.30 -8.57 -1.02
C TYR A 44 12.82 -7.12 -1.05
N THR A 45 13.67 -6.17 -1.41
CA THR A 45 13.30 -4.75 -1.57
C THR A 45 12.38 -4.50 -2.78
N LYS A 46 12.41 -5.37 -3.80
CA LYS A 46 11.50 -5.30 -4.96
C LYS A 46 10.12 -5.88 -4.71
N LEU A 47 9.98 -6.81 -3.76
CA LEU A 47 8.73 -7.46 -3.41
C LEU A 47 7.58 -6.49 -3.04
N PRO A 48 7.79 -5.46 -2.19
CA PRO A 48 6.73 -4.49 -1.89
C PRO A 48 6.37 -3.61 -3.10
N LEU A 49 7.32 -3.31 -4.00
CA LEU A 49 7.03 -2.58 -5.24
C LEU A 49 6.09 -3.36 -6.15
N TYR A 50 6.33 -4.66 -6.36
CA TYR A 50 5.43 -5.51 -7.13
C TYR A 50 4.04 -5.58 -6.49
N PHE A 51 3.98 -5.73 -5.18
CA PHE A 51 2.72 -5.74 -4.44
C PHE A 51 1.91 -4.45 -4.65
N ILE A 52 2.56 -3.28 -4.52
CA ILE A 52 1.92 -1.99 -4.74
C ILE A 52 1.38 -1.88 -6.16
N VAL A 53 2.17 -2.24 -7.17
CA VAL A 53 1.77 -2.15 -8.57
C VAL A 53 0.57 -3.06 -8.86
N ILE A 54 0.60 -4.31 -8.39
CA ILE A 54 -0.48 -5.29 -8.63
C ILE A 54 -1.77 -4.84 -7.95
N ILE A 55 -1.72 -4.43 -6.68
CA ILE A 55 -2.92 -4.03 -5.94
C ILE A 55 -3.48 -2.71 -6.45
N ALA A 56 -2.63 -1.70 -6.67
CA ALA A 56 -3.10 -0.43 -7.21
C ALA A 56 -3.75 -0.61 -8.58
N SER A 57 -3.14 -1.42 -9.45
CA SER A 57 -3.69 -1.68 -10.80
C SER A 57 -5.01 -2.45 -10.76
N SER A 58 -5.09 -3.50 -9.92
CA SER A 58 -6.33 -4.29 -9.79
C SER A 58 -7.48 -3.48 -9.20
N MET A 59 -7.21 -2.62 -8.21
CA MET A 59 -8.23 -1.74 -7.61
C MET A 59 -8.69 -0.66 -8.58
N LEU A 60 -7.77 -0.03 -9.33
CA LEU A 60 -8.14 0.92 -10.39
C LEU A 60 -9.01 0.25 -11.48
N LEU A 61 -8.68 -1.00 -11.84
CA LEU A 61 -9.45 -1.77 -12.80
C LEU A 61 -10.84 -2.14 -12.26
N ALA A 62 -10.94 -2.54 -11.00
CA ALA A 62 -12.21 -2.85 -10.36
C ALA A 62 -13.13 -1.61 -10.27
N GLU A 63 -12.62 -0.47 -9.82
CA GLU A 63 -13.39 0.78 -9.70
C GLU A 63 -13.79 1.32 -11.07
N SER A 64 -12.92 1.24 -12.07
CA SER A 64 -13.28 1.65 -13.44
C SER A 64 -14.38 0.77 -14.05
N LEU A 65 -14.32 -0.55 -13.85
CA LEU A 65 -15.39 -1.47 -14.26
C LEU A 65 -16.70 -1.19 -13.53
N TYR A 66 -16.64 -0.96 -12.21
CA TYR A 66 -17.81 -0.58 -11.43
C TYR A 66 -18.44 0.72 -11.95
N TYR A 67 -17.60 1.72 -12.21
CA TYR A 67 -18.01 3.01 -12.75
C TYR A 67 -18.66 2.90 -14.14
N MET A 68 -18.03 2.16 -15.05
CA MET A 68 -18.58 1.90 -16.38
C MET A 68 -19.92 1.15 -16.33
N ASN A 69 -20.04 0.17 -15.44
CA ASN A 69 -21.29 -0.56 -15.24
C ASN A 69 -22.40 0.37 -14.69
N GLY A 70 -22.05 1.29 -13.79
CA GLY A 70 -22.95 2.33 -13.29
C GLY A 70 -23.49 3.22 -14.41
N ILE A 71 -22.62 3.72 -15.30
CA ILE A 71 -23.03 4.52 -16.46
C ILE A 71 -23.96 3.73 -17.37
N ARG A 72 -23.58 2.48 -17.70
CA ARG A 72 -24.36 1.62 -18.60
C ARG A 72 -25.77 1.39 -18.07
N ASN A 73 -25.88 1.06 -16.78
CA ASN A 73 -27.18 0.83 -16.14
C ASN A 73 -27.99 2.14 -16.03
N GLY A 74 -27.35 3.26 -15.69
CA GLY A 74 -28.00 4.57 -15.62
C GLY A 74 -28.61 5.00 -16.96
N ILE A 75 -27.89 4.82 -18.06
CA ILE A 75 -28.38 5.11 -19.41
C ILE A 75 -29.48 4.13 -19.83
N HIS A 76 -29.31 2.83 -19.55
CA HIS A 76 -30.30 1.81 -19.88
C HIS A 76 -31.65 2.10 -19.21
N ILE A 77 -31.64 2.43 -17.91
CA ILE A 77 -32.84 2.75 -17.14
C ILE A 77 -33.52 4.02 -17.67
N ALA A 78 -32.75 5.08 -17.94
CA ALA A 78 -33.29 6.33 -18.49
C ALA A 78 -33.89 6.14 -19.90
N LYS A 79 -33.30 5.28 -20.73
CA LYS A 79 -33.83 4.96 -22.06
C LYS A 79 -35.11 4.12 -22.01
N GLN A 80 -35.25 3.26 -20.99
CA GLN A 80 -36.42 2.40 -20.83
C GLN A 80 -37.62 3.15 -20.22
N ASN A 81 -37.37 4.12 -19.33
CA ASN A 81 -38.38 4.94 -18.69
C ASN A 81 -38.10 6.43 -18.90
N ASN A 82 -38.78 7.06 -19.87
CA ASN A 82 -38.69 8.50 -20.16
C ASN A 82 -39.06 9.43 -18.98
N SER A 83 -39.70 8.89 -17.93
CA SER A 83 -40.03 9.62 -16.71
C SER A 83 -38.93 9.58 -15.65
N MET A 84 -37.95 8.68 -15.77
CA MET A 84 -36.90 8.49 -14.78
C MET A 84 -35.63 9.24 -15.20
N GLY A 85 -35.15 10.16 -14.35
CA GLY A 85 -33.90 10.88 -14.58
C GLY A 85 -32.67 9.96 -14.59
N TYR A 86 -31.57 10.45 -15.15
CA TYR A 86 -30.30 9.74 -15.17
C TYR A 86 -29.76 9.54 -13.74
N LYS A 87 -29.35 8.30 -13.42
CA LYS A 87 -28.72 7.97 -12.13
C LYS A 87 -27.20 8.01 -12.27
N LEU A 88 -26.54 8.73 -11.37
CA LEU A 88 -25.08 8.82 -11.31
C LEU A 88 -24.44 7.49 -10.83
N PRO A 89 -23.25 7.13 -11.36
CA PRO A 89 -22.55 5.90 -10.98
C PRO A 89 -22.20 5.84 -9.48
N TYR A 90 -21.67 6.94 -8.93
CA TYR A 90 -21.59 7.14 -7.48
C TYR A 90 -22.81 7.92 -7.01
N ARG A 91 -23.53 7.35 -6.04
CA ARG A 91 -24.70 7.97 -5.41
C ARG A 91 -24.24 9.14 -4.53
N THR A 92 -24.16 10.33 -5.12
CA THR A 92 -24.14 11.59 -4.38
C THR A 92 -25.58 11.94 -3.99
N LEU A 93 -25.77 12.71 -2.91
CA LEU A 93 -27.10 13.17 -2.48
C LEU A 93 -27.90 13.68 -3.68
N GLU A 94 -29.10 13.13 -3.89
CA GLU A 94 -30.00 13.32 -5.04
C GLU A 94 -30.65 14.72 -5.05
N ILE A 95 -29.87 15.78 -4.77
CA ILE A 95 -30.38 17.15 -4.62
C ILE A 95 -30.85 17.70 -6.00
N MET A 96 -30.49 17.05 -7.10
CA MET A 96 -30.89 17.45 -8.46
C MET A 96 -31.31 16.24 -9.31
N GLU A 97 -32.53 16.28 -9.86
CA GLU A 97 -32.96 15.36 -10.91
C GLU A 97 -32.23 15.69 -12.23
N LEU A 98 -31.30 14.83 -12.64
CA LEU A 98 -30.61 14.99 -13.93
C LEU A 98 -31.51 14.48 -15.07
N LYS A 99 -32.23 15.39 -15.73
CA LYS A 99 -32.96 15.09 -16.98
C LYS A 99 -32.13 15.33 -18.24
N ASP A 100 -31.16 16.24 -18.19
CA ASP A 100 -30.32 16.58 -19.34
C ASP A 100 -29.08 15.70 -19.46
N TYR A 101 -28.92 15.07 -20.62
CA TYR A 101 -27.76 14.22 -20.93
C TYR A 101 -26.42 14.98 -20.85
N ARG A 102 -26.38 16.26 -21.23
CA ARG A 102 -25.16 17.08 -21.19
C ARG A 102 -24.67 17.32 -19.77
N ILE A 103 -25.60 17.62 -18.86
CA ILE A 103 -25.31 17.83 -17.45
C ILE A 103 -24.85 16.51 -16.83
N TYR A 104 -25.54 15.41 -17.15
CA TYR A 104 -25.16 14.06 -16.72
C TYR A 104 -23.73 13.67 -17.15
N ALA A 105 -23.35 13.93 -18.41
CA ALA A 105 -22.01 13.66 -18.90
C ALA A 105 -20.93 14.47 -18.16
N LEU A 106 -21.23 15.74 -17.82
CA LEU A 106 -20.32 16.62 -17.10
C LEU A 106 -20.09 16.16 -15.66
N PHE A 107 -21.15 15.76 -14.96
CA PHE A 107 -21.01 15.16 -13.62
C PHE A 107 -20.29 13.82 -13.66
N CYS A 108 -20.50 13.00 -14.70
CA CYS A 108 -19.71 11.79 -14.89
C CYS A 108 -18.22 12.10 -15.11
N ALA A 109 -17.89 13.10 -15.92
CA ALA A 109 -16.49 13.50 -16.11
C ALA A 109 -15.85 13.98 -14.80
N TYR A 110 -16.61 14.74 -14.00
CA TYR A 110 -16.18 15.19 -12.68
C TYR A 110 -15.92 14.00 -11.75
N GLN A 111 -16.86 13.06 -11.62
CA GLN A 111 -16.68 11.87 -10.76
C GLN A 111 -15.47 11.02 -11.18
N LEU A 112 -15.21 10.89 -12.48
CA LEU A 112 -14.08 10.13 -13.00
C LEU A 112 -12.72 10.69 -12.52
N MET A 113 -12.60 12.01 -12.37
CA MET A 113 -11.38 12.63 -11.82
C MET A 113 -11.11 12.26 -10.36
N PHE A 114 -12.15 11.95 -9.57
CA PHE A 114 -12.00 11.59 -8.15
C PHE A 114 -11.65 10.12 -7.93
N ILE A 115 -11.95 9.23 -8.88
CA ILE A 115 -11.67 7.79 -8.78
C ILE A 115 -10.21 7.50 -8.36
N PRO A 116 -9.16 8.02 -9.05
CA PRO A 116 -7.78 7.73 -8.64
C PRO A 116 -7.47 8.23 -7.23
N SER A 117 -8.04 9.37 -6.81
CA SER A 117 -7.83 9.92 -5.47
C SER A 117 -8.43 9.02 -4.38
N ILE A 118 -9.62 8.47 -4.63
CA ILE A 118 -10.29 7.53 -3.72
C ILE A 118 -9.49 6.22 -3.62
N VAL A 119 -9.06 5.68 -4.75
CA VAL A 119 -8.27 4.43 -4.80
C VAL A 119 -6.94 4.60 -4.08
N LEU A 120 -6.18 5.67 -4.37
CA LEU A 120 -4.91 5.94 -3.70
C LEU A 120 -5.09 6.15 -2.20
N GLY A 121 -6.15 6.85 -1.77
CA GLY A 121 -6.46 7.04 -0.36
C GLY A 121 -6.82 5.75 0.36
N TYR A 122 -7.49 4.82 -0.30
CA TYR A 122 -7.87 3.53 0.28
C TYR A 122 -6.68 2.55 0.34
N VAL A 123 -5.98 2.39 -0.78
CA VAL A 123 -4.90 1.41 -0.96
C VAL A 123 -3.59 1.87 -0.34
N GLY A 124 -3.33 3.18 -0.30
CA GLY A 124 -2.07 3.74 0.16
C GLY A 124 -1.68 3.30 1.58
N PHE A 125 -2.65 3.22 2.49
CA PHE A 125 -2.41 2.75 3.85
C PHE A 125 -1.99 1.27 3.90
N ASP A 126 -2.73 0.41 3.19
CA ASP A 126 -2.50 -1.03 3.18
C ASP A 126 -1.13 -1.33 2.54
N CYS A 127 -0.80 -0.62 1.45
CA CYS A 127 0.52 -0.68 0.83
C CYS A 127 1.65 -0.25 1.76
N MET A 128 1.47 0.82 2.54
CA MET A 128 2.46 1.28 3.50
C MET A 128 2.69 0.23 4.60
N PHE A 129 1.61 -0.36 5.13
CA PHE A 129 1.68 -1.39 6.16
C PHE A 129 2.40 -2.66 5.68
N VAL A 130 2.05 -3.12 4.47
CA VAL A 130 2.70 -4.30 3.87
C VAL A 130 4.17 -4.01 3.57
N ASN A 131 4.51 -2.81 3.09
CA ASN A 131 5.89 -2.43 2.86
C ASN A 131 6.72 -2.48 4.15
N LEU A 132 6.22 -1.93 5.26
CA LEU A 132 6.89 -2.00 6.56
C LEU A 132 7.03 -3.43 7.06
N SER A 133 5.98 -4.24 6.92
CA SER A 133 6.00 -5.65 7.32
C SER A 133 7.07 -6.42 6.56
N ILE A 134 7.16 -6.23 5.24
CA ILE A 134 8.19 -6.87 4.40
C ILE A 134 9.58 -6.38 4.80
N GLN A 135 9.75 -5.08 5.07
CA GLN A 135 11.04 -4.54 5.53
C GLN A 135 11.47 -5.19 6.85
N VAL A 136 10.58 -5.29 7.83
CA VAL A 136 10.86 -5.95 9.12
C VAL A 136 11.23 -7.42 8.92
N ILE A 137 10.44 -8.18 8.13
CA ILE A 137 10.74 -9.58 7.81
C ILE A 137 12.10 -9.71 7.11
N THR A 138 12.43 -8.79 6.21
CA THR A 138 13.72 -8.76 5.51
C THR A 138 14.86 -8.58 6.51
N GLN A 139 14.72 -7.66 7.49
CA GLN A 139 15.72 -7.47 8.55
C GLN A 139 15.90 -8.75 9.39
N PHE A 140 14.82 -9.41 9.77
CA PHE A 140 14.87 -10.70 10.47
C PHE A 140 15.58 -11.79 9.63
N GLY A 141 15.31 -11.84 8.32
CA GLY A 141 15.93 -12.79 7.40
C GLY A 141 17.45 -12.59 7.26
N ILE A 142 17.90 -11.34 7.12
CA ILE A 142 19.32 -10.98 7.08
C ILE A 142 20.00 -11.40 8.38
N LEU A 143 19.35 -11.12 9.51
CA LEU A 143 19.91 -11.41 10.80
C LEU A 143 20.06 -12.92 11.03
N SER A 144 19.04 -13.72 10.68
CA SER A 144 19.10 -15.18 10.71
C SER A 144 20.26 -15.73 9.88
N TYR A 145 20.48 -15.19 8.67
CA TYR A 145 21.60 -15.58 7.82
C TYR A 145 22.96 -15.30 8.49
N LYS A 146 23.10 -14.15 9.17
CA LYS A 146 24.30 -13.80 9.93
C LYS A 146 24.51 -14.72 11.14
N VAL A 147 23.46 -15.06 11.89
CA VAL A 147 23.54 -16.04 13.00
C VAL A 147 24.08 -17.35 12.49
N LYS A 148 23.49 -17.86 11.39
CA LYS A 148 23.92 -19.12 10.78
C LYS A 148 25.39 -19.06 10.38
N ARG A 149 25.85 -17.97 9.75
CA ARG A 149 27.25 -17.78 9.35
C ARG A 149 28.21 -17.71 10.55
N ILE A 150 27.84 -17.02 11.62
CA ILE A 150 28.65 -16.89 12.85
C ILE A 150 28.74 -18.24 13.58
N LEU A 151 27.64 -19.00 13.65
CA LEU A 151 27.65 -20.38 14.18
C LEU A 151 28.65 -21.28 13.43
N THR A 152 28.73 -21.15 12.11
CA THR A 152 29.67 -21.96 11.30
C THR A 152 31.13 -21.55 11.48
N ARG A 153 31.42 -20.33 11.97
CA ARG A 153 32.79 -19.78 12.12
C ARG A 153 33.20 -19.79 13.59
N SER A 154 33.50 -20.97 14.13
CA SER A 154 33.53 -21.31 15.57
C SER A 154 34.57 -20.61 16.47
N LYS A 155 35.36 -19.62 16.01
CA LYS A 155 36.50 -19.12 16.79
C LYS A 155 36.20 -17.98 17.78
N ASN A 156 35.17 -17.15 17.56
CA ASN A 156 34.78 -16.03 18.45
C ASN A 156 33.25 -15.83 18.48
N TYR A 157 32.51 -16.91 18.79
CA TYR A 157 31.04 -16.93 18.71
C TYR A 157 30.34 -16.02 19.74
N HIS A 158 30.93 -15.85 20.93
CA HIS A 158 30.23 -15.26 22.08
C HIS A 158 30.01 -13.74 21.96
N GLU A 159 31.02 -12.99 21.48
CA GLU A 159 30.90 -11.54 21.28
C GLU A 159 29.96 -11.21 20.11
N GLY A 160 30.09 -11.93 18.99
CA GLY A 160 29.24 -11.76 17.82
C GLY A 160 27.77 -12.06 18.11
N MET A 161 27.47 -13.03 18.98
CA MET A 161 26.08 -13.36 19.33
C MET A 161 25.46 -12.35 20.30
N LYS A 162 26.23 -11.78 21.23
CA LYS A 162 25.77 -10.76 22.18
C LYS A 162 25.33 -9.47 21.48
N GLU A 163 26.11 -8.98 20.50
CA GLU A 163 25.75 -7.80 19.70
C GLU A 163 24.47 -8.03 18.89
N LEU A 164 24.28 -9.27 18.43
CA LEU A 164 23.18 -9.68 17.56
C LEU A 164 21.86 -9.84 18.34
N ILE A 165 21.92 -10.38 19.56
CA ILE A 165 20.79 -10.44 20.50
C ILE A 165 20.37 -9.03 20.97
N LEU A 166 21.33 -8.15 21.28
CA LEU A 166 21.07 -6.75 21.62
C LEU A 166 20.40 -6.00 20.46
N ARG A 167 20.78 -6.30 19.21
CA ARG A 167 20.10 -5.77 18.02
C ARG A 167 18.68 -6.30 17.87
N HIS A 168 18.44 -7.58 18.14
CA HIS A 168 17.08 -8.14 18.12
C HIS A 168 16.15 -7.49 19.13
N TYR A 169 16.66 -7.25 20.35
CA TYR A 169 15.90 -6.57 21.39
C TYR A 169 15.52 -5.13 20.99
N ARG A 170 16.39 -4.41 20.27
CA ARG A 170 16.09 -3.06 19.77
C ARG A 170 15.10 -3.01 18.61
N LEU A 171 15.04 -4.04 17.77
CA LEU A 171 14.08 -4.12 16.65
C LEU A 171 12.66 -4.51 17.10
N ILE A 172 12.55 -5.18 18.26
CA ILE A 172 11.29 -5.66 18.82
C ILE A 172 10.64 -4.64 19.78
N ARG A 173 11.45 -3.79 20.42
CA ARG A 173 11.02 -2.78 21.38
C ARG A 173 10.63 -1.48 20.70
#